data_AF-A0A6B0US59-F1
#
_entry.id   AF-A0A6B0US59-F1
#
_cell.length_a   1.000
_cell.length_b   1.000
_cell.length_c   1.000
_cell.angle_alpha   90.00
_cell.angle_beta   90.00
_cell.angle_gamma   90.00
#
_symmetry.space_group_name_H-M   'P 1'
#
loop_
_entity.id
_entity.type
_entity.pdbx_description
1 polymer ?
#
loop_
_entity_poly.entity_id
_entity_poly.type
_entity_poly.pdbx_seq_one_letter_code
_entity_poly.pdbx_strand_id
1 'polypeptide(L)'
;LETEMRANQASIVRCEQHSRAYNIEVKGIPVAENENLISTLRKLGEVIGEPIDESDVEICHRVRTRERSKQNIIVQFIRREKRDRVLASARVKRLTNEDLGLSDNAPVFVNEHLCPALKKLLGQAIARKRDIGWK
;
A
#
# COMPACT_ATOMS: atom_id res chain seq x y z
N LEU A 1 -24.00 -13.42 -23.93
CA LEU A 1 -23.01 -14.21 -23.17
C LEU A 1 -21.70 -13.44 -22.97
N GLU A 2 -20.90 -13.14 -23.99
CA GLU A 2 -19.60 -12.45 -23.79
C GLU A 2 -19.72 -11.05 -23.16
N THR A 3 -20.67 -10.23 -23.60
CA THR A 3 -20.91 -8.88 -23.05
C THR A 3 -21.25 -8.93 -21.56
N GLU A 4 -22.07 -9.91 -21.17
CA GLU A 4 -22.50 -10.11 -19.79
C GLU A 4 -21.36 -10.61 -18.91
N MET A 5 -20.54 -11.54 -19.41
CA MET A 5 -19.32 -11.96 -18.71
C MET A 5 -18.36 -10.78 -18.48
N ARG A 6 -18.18 -9.90 -19.47
CA ARG A 6 -17.34 -8.70 -19.31
C ARG A 6 -17.92 -7.73 -18.27
N ALA A 7 -19.24 -7.52 -18.28
CA ALA A 7 -19.91 -6.66 -17.31
C ALA A 7 -19.76 -7.20 -15.88
N ASN A 8 -19.94 -8.51 -15.70
CA ASN A 8 -19.76 -9.19 -14.42
C ASN A 8 -18.32 -9.08 -13.92
N GLN A 9 -17.33 -9.30 -14.80
CA GLN A 9 -15.92 -9.15 -14.44
C GLN A 9 -15.60 -7.73 -13.99
N ALA A 10 -16.13 -6.71 -14.68
CA ALA A 10 -15.96 -5.32 -14.28
C ALA A 10 -16.62 -5.04 -12.90
N SER A 11 -17.77 -5.65 -12.63
CA SER A 11 -18.43 -5.54 -11.33
C SER A 11 -17.62 -6.15 -10.20
N ILE A 12 -17.06 -7.36 -10.42
CA ILE A 12 -16.17 -8.01 -9.45
C ILE A 12 -14.98 -7.12 -9.12
N VAL A 13 -14.31 -6.57 -10.15
CA VAL A 13 -13.15 -5.68 -9.94
C VAL A 13 -13.54 -4.44 -9.13
N ARG A 14 -14.71 -3.84 -9.38
CA ARG A 14 -15.22 -2.71 -8.59
C ARG A 14 -15.47 -3.09 -7.14
N CYS A 15 -16.12 -4.23 -6.88
CA CYS A 15 -16.38 -4.71 -5.52
C CYS A 15 -15.08 -5.01 -4.76
N GLU A 16 -14.14 -5.69 -5.41
CA GLU A 16 -12.81 -5.96 -4.83
C GLU A 16 -12.03 -4.68 -4.53
N GLN A 17 -12.10 -3.67 -5.39
CA GLN A 17 -11.43 -2.41 -5.13
C GLN A 17 -12.14 -1.61 -4.02
N HIS A 18 -13.47 -1.67 -3.98
CA HIS A 18 -14.26 -1.02 -2.94
C HIS A 18 -13.94 -1.57 -1.56
N SER A 19 -13.80 -2.89 -1.40
CA SER A 19 -13.41 -3.49 -0.12
C SER A 19 -12.00 -3.11 0.35
N ARG A 20 -11.17 -2.54 -0.53
CA ARG A 20 -9.82 -2.06 -0.24
C ARG A 20 -9.74 -0.53 -0.14
N ALA A 21 -10.86 0.18 -0.24
CA ALA A 21 -10.90 1.64 -0.25
C ALA A 21 -10.41 2.28 1.06
N TYR A 22 -10.29 1.50 2.14
CA TYR A 22 -9.80 1.95 3.43
C TYR A 22 -8.35 1.51 3.67
N ASN A 23 -7.70 0.91 2.67
CA ASN A 23 -6.44 0.25 2.86
C ASN A 23 -5.29 0.99 2.16
N ILE A 24 -4.11 0.89 2.78
CA ILE A 24 -2.82 1.17 2.14
C ILE A 24 -1.98 -0.10 2.10
N GLU A 25 -1.06 -0.15 1.14
CA GLU A 25 0.00 -1.13 1.03
C GLU A 25 1.35 -0.45 1.25
N VAL A 26 2.04 -0.80 2.35
CA VAL A 26 3.38 -0.34 2.67
C VAL A 26 4.39 -1.39 2.22
N LYS A 27 5.40 -0.96 1.44
CA LYS A 27 6.45 -1.82 0.86
C LYS A 27 7.83 -1.32 1.27
N GLY A 28 8.81 -2.23 1.24
CA GLY A 28 10.22 -1.90 1.46
C GLY A 28 10.68 -2.04 2.91
N ILE A 29 9.76 -2.29 3.85
CA ILE A 29 10.08 -2.53 5.25
C ILE A 29 10.46 -4.01 5.42
N PRO A 30 11.68 -4.35 5.88
CA PRO A 30 12.11 -5.73 6.10
C PRO A 30 11.26 -6.42 7.17
N VAL A 31 11.20 -7.75 7.11
CA VAL A 31 10.54 -8.56 8.15
C VAL A 31 11.52 -8.73 9.30
N ALA A 32 11.09 -8.41 10.52
CA ALA A 32 11.87 -8.62 11.73
C ALA A 32 11.19 -9.66 12.63
N GLU A 33 11.99 -10.42 13.37
CA GLU A 33 11.47 -11.29 14.43
C GLU A 33 10.82 -10.43 15.52
N ASN A 34 9.61 -10.81 15.95
CA ASN A 34 8.81 -10.08 16.95
C ASN A 34 8.51 -8.62 16.55
N GLU A 35 8.29 -8.35 15.26
CA GLU A 35 7.94 -7.01 14.80
C GLU A 35 6.65 -6.48 15.44
N ASN A 36 6.66 -5.18 15.75
CA ASN A 36 5.45 -4.45 16.13
C ASN A 36 5.08 -3.51 14.97
N LEU A 37 4.08 -3.91 14.20
CA LEU A 37 3.64 -3.13 13.04
C LEU A 37 3.02 -1.79 13.45
N ILE A 38 2.33 -1.73 14.60
CA ILE A 38 1.72 -0.48 15.10
C ILE A 38 2.79 0.55 15.46
N SER A 39 3.88 0.16 16.10
CA SER A 39 4.99 1.09 16.38
C SER A 39 5.65 1.59 15.10
N THR A 40 5.79 0.71 14.10
CA THR A 40 6.29 1.07 12.77
C THR A 40 5.37 2.07 12.07
N LEU A 41 4.05 1.90 12.17
CA LEU A 41 3.06 2.84 11.64
C LEU A 41 3.05 4.18 12.37
N ARG A 42 3.18 4.19 13.70
CA ARG A 42 3.35 5.43 14.47
C ARG A 42 4.57 6.20 13.97
N LYS A 43 5.71 5.52 13.80
CA LYS A 43 6.93 6.15 13.28
C LYS A 43 6.76 6.68 11.86
N LEU A 44 6.14 5.90 10.99
CA LEU A 44 5.79 6.33 9.64
C LEU A 44 4.93 7.60 9.67
N GLY A 45 3.90 7.64 10.52
CA GLY A 45 3.01 8.78 10.71
C GLY A 45 3.74 10.06 11.16
N GLU A 46 4.64 9.95 12.14
CA GLU A 46 5.51 11.05 12.59
C GLU A 46 6.35 11.60 11.43
N VAL A 47 7.00 10.69 10.68
CA VAL A 47 7.93 11.03 9.59
C VAL A 47 7.24 11.76 8.45
N ILE A 48 5.98 11.43 8.15
CA ILE A 48 5.18 12.08 7.10
C ILE A 48 4.36 13.27 7.60
N GLY A 49 4.36 13.55 8.91
CA GLY A 49 3.56 14.64 9.50
C GLY A 49 2.05 14.37 9.56
N GLU A 50 1.63 13.11 9.47
CA GLU A 50 0.25 12.66 9.71
C GLU A 50 0.31 11.51 10.73
N PRO A 51 0.34 11.81 12.05
CA PRO A 51 0.51 10.80 13.11
C PRO A 51 -0.53 9.70 13.00
N ILE A 52 -0.14 8.43 13.08
CA ILE A 52 -1.07 7.29 12.99
C ILE A 52 -1.19 6.65 14.36
N ASP A 53 -2.38 6.72 14.95
CA ASP A 53 -2.65 6.06 16.22
C ASP A 53 -3.26 4.68 16.02
N GLU A 54 -3.16 3.84 17.06
CA GLU A 54 -3.77 2.50 17.05
C GLU A 54 -5.29 2.57 16.86
N SER A 55 -5.93 3.61 17.40
CA SER A 55 -7.35 3.89 17.20
C SER A 55 -7.73 4.28 15.77
N ASP A 56 -6.76 4.59 14.90
CA ASP A 56 -7.02 4.84 13.48
C ASP A 56 -7.06 3.54 12.66
N VAL A 57 -6.54 2.44 13.21
CA VAL A 57 -6.24 1.20 12.49
C VAL A 57 -7.21 0.10 12.92
N GLU A 58 -7.94 -0.44 11.94
CA GLU A 58 -8.80 -1.61 12.14
C GLU A 58 -7.99 -2.90 12.04
N ILE A 59 -7.14 -2.99 11.00
CA ILE A 59 -6.33 -4.20 10.72
C ILE A 59 -4.94 -3.77 10.27
N CYS A 60 -3.90 -4.42 10.80
CA CYS A 60 -2.54 -4.30 10.29
C CYS A 60 -1.86 -5.67 10.25
N HIS A 61 -1.42 -6.11 9.07
CA HIS A 61 -0.76 -7.41 8.91
C HIS A 61 0.18 -7.46 7.71
N ARG A 62 1.12 -8.40 7.74
CA ARG A 62 1.96 -8.75 6.59
C ARG A 62 1.17 -9.60 5.59
N VAL A 63 1.36 -9.33 4.30
CA VAL A 63 0.86 -10.16 3.21
C VAL A 63 2.01 -10.95 2.60
N ARG A 64 1.79 -12.25 2.43
CA ARG A 64 2.76 -13.17 1.85
C ARG A 64 3.07 -12.76 0.41
N THR A 65 4.34 -12.56 0.13
CA THR A 65 4.86 -12.37 -1.23
C THR A 65 5.66 -13.62 -1.63
N ARG A 66 6.02 -13.72 -2.91
CA ARG A 66 6.83 -14.83 -3.44
C ARG A 66 8.19 -14.92 -2.73
N GLU A 67 8.78 -13.78 -2.38
CA GLU A 67 10.00 -13.68 -1.57
C GLU A 67 9.63 -13.43 -0.11
N ARG A 68 9.83 -14.43 0.77
CA ARG A 68 9.40 -14.34 2.18
C ARG A 68 10.00 -13.16 2.95
N SER A 69 11.18 -12.67 2.55
CA SER A 69 11.84 -11.51 3.15
C SER A 69 11.27 -10.15 2.73
N LYS A 70 10.40 -10.12 1.70
CA LYS A 70 9.83 -8.88 1.13
C LYS A 70 8.31 -8.86 1.28
N GLN A 71 7.80 -9.24 2.44
CA GLN A 71 6.37 -9.19 2.72
C GLN A 71 5.92 -7.74 2.89
N ASN A 72 4.85 -7.36 2.20
CA ASN A 72 4.29 -6.01 2.33
C ASN A 72 3.37 -5.94 3.56
N ILE A 73 3.19 -4.75 4.12
CA ILE A 73 2.23 -4.52 5.18
C ILE A 73 0.95 -3.97 4.55
N ILE A 74 -0.19 -4.57 4.88
CA ILE A 74 -1.50 -3.99 4.62
C ILE A 74 -2.02 -3.38 5.91
N VAL A 75 -2.45 -2.14 5.80
CA VAL A 75 -3.12 -1.41 6.88
C VAL A 75 -4.51 -1.05 6.39
N GLN A 76 -5.52 -1.42 7.16
CA GLN A 76 -6.90 -0.97 6.99
C GLN A 76 -7.22 0.06 8.07
N PHE A 77 -7.62 1.24 7.65
CA PHE A 77 -8.04 2.31 8.55
C PHE A 77 -9.52 2.20 8.87
N ILE A 78 -9.91 2.71 10.04
CA ILE A 78 -11.34 2.85 10.41
C ILE A 78 -12.01 3.91 9.53
N ARG A 79 -11.28 5.00 9.24
CA ARG A 79 -11.79 6.15 8.47
C ARG A 79 -11.04 6.29 7.16
N ARG A 80 -11.77 6.32 6.04
CA ARG A 80 -11.19 6.54 4.71
C ARG A 80 -10.50 7.89 4.60
N GLU A 81 -11.02 8.92 5.25
CA GLU A 81 -10.40 10.24 5.27
C GLU A 81 -8.99 10.20 5.88
N LYS A 82 -8.81 9.46 6.99
CA LYS A 82 -7.49 9.27 7.61
C LYS A 82 -6.53 8.57 6.66
N ARG A 83 -7.00 7.51 6.01
CA ARG A 83 -6.25 6.79 4.96
C ARG A 83 -5.79 7.74 3.86
N ASP A 84 -6.70 8.58 3.35
CA ASP A 84 -6.43 9.50 2.26
C ASP A 84 -5.39 10.57 2.65
N ARG A 85 -5.46 11.11 3.88
CA ARG A 85 -4.44 12.05 4.40
C ARG A 85 -3.08 11.40 4.55
N VAL A 86 -3.00 10.20 5.15
CA VAL A 86 -1.75 9.44 5.27
C VAL A 86 -1.12 9.19 3.90
N LEU A 87 -1.93 8.78 2.92
CA LEU A 87 -1.45 8.53 1.57
C LEU A 87 -0.95 9.82 0.89
N ALA A 88 -1.66 10.94 1.05
CA ALA A 88 -1.26 12.23 0.50
C ALA A 88 0.06 12.72 1.11
N SER A 89 0.19 12.67 2.43
CA SER A 89 1.41 13.06 3.16
C SER A 89 2.60 12.15 2.82
N ALA A 90 2.38 10.85 2.62
CA ALA A 90 3.45 9.94 2.23
C ALA A 90 3.94 10.18 0.78
N ARG A 91 3.08 10.68 -0.13
CA ARG A 91 3.46 10.94 -1.54
C ARG A 91 4.45 12.09 -1.71
N VAL A 92 4.48 13.05 -0.77
CA VAL A 92 5.37 14.21 -0.86
C VAL A 92 6.78 13.92 -0.36
N LYS A 93 6.98 12.82 0.38
CA LYS A 93 8.25 12.46 0.99
C LYS A 93 8.85 11.21 0.34
N ARG A 94 10.17 11.24 0.10
CA ARG A 94 10.93 10.03 -0.27
C ARG A 94 11.33 9.31 1.00
N LEU A 95 10.53 8.33 1.40
CA LEU A 95 10.75 7.57 2.61
C LEU A 95 11.83 6.51 2.42
N THR A 96 12.66 6.32 3.43
CA THR A 96 13.59 5.20 3.52
C THR A 96 13.44 4.48 4.85
N ASN A 97 14.06 3.31 4.97
CA ASN A 97 14.10 2.54 6.20
C ASN A 97 14.83 3.31 7.33
N GLU A 98 15.83 4.13 7.02
CA GLU A 98 16.50 5.03 7.98
C GLU A 98 15.52 6.04 8.61
N ASP A 99 14.60 6.62 7.84
CA ASP A 99 13.56 7.52 8.39
C ASP A 99 12.71 6.82 9.48
N LEU A 100 12.54 5.50 9.35
CA LEU A 100 11.79 4.66 10.28
C LEU A 100 12.66 4.09 11.41
N GLY A 101 13.95 4.46 11.47
CA GLY A 101 14.90 3.96 12.47
C GLY A 101 15.37 2.53 12.22
N LEU A 102 15.27 2.05 10.97
CA LEU A 102 15.76 0.74 10.55
C LEU A 102 17.17 0.84 9.95
N SER A 103 17.84 -0.29 9.82
CA SER A 103 19.30 -0.35 9.59
C SER A 103 19.76 -0.14 8.14
N ASP A 104 18.88 -0.16 7.15
CA ASP A 104 19.23 0.07 5.75
C ASP A 104 18.58 1.34 5.20
N ASN A 105 19.14 1.89 4.11
CA ASN A 105 18.59 3.05 3.42
C ASN A 105 17.68 2.66 2.24
N ALA A 106 17.07 1.46 2.30
CA ALA A 106 16.20 1.02 1.21
C ALA A 106 14.93 1.88 1.18
N PRO A 107 14.38 2.15 -0.02
CA PRO A 107 13.20 2.98 -0.17
C PRO A 107 11.95 2.29 0.38
N VAL A 108 11.14 3.05 1.10
CA VAL A 108 9.83 2.65 1.61
C VAL A 108 8.75 3.30 0.74
N PHE A 109 7.75 2.53 0.34
CA PHE A 109 6.66 3.01 -0.50
C PHE A 109 5.30 2.80 0.18
N VAL A 110 4.55 3.88 0.33
CA VAL A 110 3.15 3.85 0.79
C VAL A 110 2.24 4.03 -0.42
N ASN A 111 1.44 3.01 -0.72
CA ASN A 111 0.58 2.97 -1.90
C ASN A 111 -0.88 2.71 -1.53
N GLU A 112 -1.78 2.98 -2.47
CA GLU A 112 -3.13 2.44 -2.40
C GLU A 112 -3.11 0.91 -2.53
N HIS A 113 -3.96 0.25 -1.76
CA HIS A 113 -4.15 -1.19 -1.90
C HIS A 113 -5.05 -1.48 -3.12
N LEU A 114 -4.42 -1.80 -4.25
CA LEU A 114 -5.13 -2.20 -5.46
C LEU A 114 -5.51 -3.68 -5.45
N CYS A 115 -6.70 -4.00 -5.97
CA CYS A 115 -7.05 -5.39 -6.26
C CYS A 115 -6.11 -5.98 -7.35
N PRO A 116 -5.98 -7.32 -7.43
CA PRO A 116 -5.03 -7.96 -8.35
C PRO A 116 -5.18 -7.52 -9.82
N ALA A 117 -6.43 -7.35 -10.29
CA ALA A 117 -6.71 -6.92 -11.66
C ALA A 117 -6.18 -5.50 -11.93
N LEU A 118 -6.44 -4.54 -11.04
CA LEU A 118 -5.96 -3.17 -11.19
C LEU A 118 -4.46 -3.06 -10.98
N LYS A 119 -3.88 -3.86 -10.09
CA LYS A 119 -2.42 -3.94 -9.91
C LYS A 119 -1.72 -4.45 -11.17
N LYS A 120 -2.30 -5.45 -11.84
CA LYS A 120 -1.82 -5.96 -13.14
C LYS A 120 -1.93 -4.89 -14.23
N LEU A 121 -3.07 -4.21 -14.32
CA LEU A 121 -3.29 -3.13 -15.28
C LEU A 121 -2.30 -1.98 -15.08
N LEU A 122 -2.06 -1.57 -13.84
CA LEU A 122 -1.07 -0.54 -13.51
C LEU A 122 0.34 -0.97 -13.96
N GLY A 123 0.72 -2.23 -13.71
CA GLY A 123 2.01 -2.77 -14.18
C GLY A 123 2.15 -2.72 -15.70
N GLN A 124 1.10 -3.09 -16.45
CA GLN A 124 1.07 -3.00 -17.90
C GLN A 124 1.18 -1.56 -18.40
N ALA A 125 0.46 -0.62 -17.76
CA ALA A 125 0.51 0.79 -18.11
C ALA A 125 1.90 1.40 -17.87
N ILE A 126 2.55 1.06 -16.74
CA ILE A 126 3.92 1.51 -16.44
C ILE A 126 4.93 0.93 -17.44
N ALA A 127 4.82 -0.36 -17.77
CA ALA A 127 5.67 -0.99 -18.78
C ALA A 127 5.53 -0.28 -20.13
N ARG A 128 4.28 -0.07 -20.57
CA ARG A 128 4.00 0.63 -21.83
C ARG A 128 4.51 2.07 -21.83
N LYS A 129 4.33 2.82 -20.73
CA LYS A 129 4.86 4.17 -20.55
C LYS A 129 6.37 4.21 -20.80
N ARG A 130 7.11 3.25 -20.22
CA ARG A 130 8.56 3.13 -20.41
C ARG A 130 8.92 2.80 -21.86
N ASP A 131 8.21 1.87 -22.48
CA ASP A 131 8.50 1.42 -23.85
C ASP A 131 8.33 2.53 -24.89
N ILE A 132 7.42 3.48 -24.65
CA ILE A 132 7.19 4.63 -25.54
C ILE A 132 7.93 5.90 -25.12
N GLY A 133 8.71 5.87 -24.03
CA GLY A 133 9.42 7.05 -23.52
C GLY A 133 8.50 8.18 -23.02
N TRP A 134 7.27 7.88 -22.64
CA TRP A 134 6.31 8.87 -22.15
C TRP A 134 6.71 9.36 -20.76
N LYS A 135 6.79 10.68 -20.56
CA LYS A 135 7.15 11.30 -19.28
C LYS A 135 5.95 11.47 -18.36
#